data_AF-A0A7N0TMV5-F1
#
_entry.id   AF-A0A7N0TMV5-F1
#
_cell.length_a   1.000
_cell.length_b   1.000
_cell.length_c   1.000
_cell.angle_alpha   90.00
_cell.angle_beta   90.00
_cell.angle_gamma   90.00
#
_symmetry.space_group_name_H-M   'P 1'
#
loop_
_entity.id
_entity.type
_entity.pdbx_description
1 polymer ?
#
loop_
_entity_poly.entity_id
_entity_poly.type
_entity_poly.pdbx_seq_one_letter_code
_entity_poly.pdbx_strand_id
1 'polypeptide(L)'
;MEHLVEHMRSSFHSVHEPICGVCKKRCRSFESLREHLMGALPKVECAKPFSTRGCSFCLSLFDSPYALRAHRESCQHTRSNYGILARMASMGLQDDLRTDNGRARGRQVVAMACKMVGGGSDGSLDLCARVCLTDEHESIIFHTYVKPQMPVTNYRYETTGIQPHFLRDAMPVREVQSRIQDFLCNGEALWKIRSKRGRARILVGHGLEHDLDCLAMEYPSSLIRDTALYPPLMKTSKLSNSLKYLTQAYLGYDIQSGIQDPYEDCVAAMRLYLRMRSQSHRMQDNPLASDPQNRNNFAAWRQTPKLW
;
A
#
# COMPACT_ATOMS: atom_id res chain seq x y z
N MET A 1 -18.05 -27.74 23.95
CA MET A 1 -16.75 -27.88 23.24
C MET A 1 -16.92 -27.88 21.72
N GLU A 2 -18.03 -28.43 21.21
CA GLU A 2 -18.36 -28.50 19.78
C GLU A 2 -18.47 -27.13 19.09
N HIS A 3 -19.04 -26.11 19.76
CA HIS A 3 -19.11 -24.75 19.21
C HIS A 3 -17.75 -24.08 18.96
N LEU A 4 -16.69 -24.42 19.71
CA LEU A 4 -15.35 -23.86 19.50
C LEU A 4 -14.65 -24.53 18.30
N VAL A 5 -14.85 -25.83 18.12
CA VAL A 5 -14.32 -26.59 16.98
C VAL A 5 -15.04 -26.20 15.69
N GLU A 6 -16.36 -25.99 15.74
CA GLU A 6 -17.17 -25.48 14.62
C GLU A 6 -16.78 -24.03 14.27
N HIS A 7 -16.54 -23.18 15.28
CA HIS A 7 -16.02 -21.83 15.09
C HIS A 7 -14.58 -21.82 14.53
N MET A 8 -13.71 -22.75 14.92
CA MET A 8 -12.36 -22.89 14.36
C MET A 8 -12.37 -23.45 12.93
N ARG A 9 -13.31 -24.33 12.59
CA ARG A 9 -13.54 -24.83 11.21
C ARG A 9 -14.12 -23.77 10.29
N SER A 10 -14.96 -22.87 10.81
CA SER A 10 -15.56 -21.73 10.08
C SER A 10 -14.70 -20.47 10.10
N SER A 11 -13.65 -20.41 10.93
CA SER A 11 -12.64 -19.36 10.91
C SER A 11 -11.69 -19.61 9.73
N PHE A 12 -12.12 -19.22 8.53
CA PHE A 12 -11.29 -19.27 7.34
C PHE A 12 -10.10 -18.34 7.49
N HIS A 13 -8.93 -18.94 7.69
CA HIS A 13 -7.66 -18.26 7.84
C HIS A 13 -7.09 -17.89 6.47
N SER A 14 -6.80 -16.61 6.24
CA SER A 14 -6.05 -16.20 5.04
C SER A 14 -4.61 -16.74 5.12
N VAL A 15 -4.04 -17.14 3.97
CA VAL A 15 -2.60 -17.51 3.89
C VAL A 15 -1.67 -16.35 4.25
N HIS A 16 -2.18 -15.13 4.21
CA HIS A 16 -1.48 -13.90 4.56
C HIS A 16 -1.59 -13.53 6.04
N GLU A 17 -2.30 -14.33 6.85
CA GLU A 17 -2.39 -14.05 8.29
C GLU A 17 -1.03 -14.20 8.96
N PRO A 18 -0.59 -13.17 9.72
CA PRO A 18 0.66 -13.24 10.45
C PRO A 18 0.65 -14.35 11.50
N ILE A 19 1.78 -15.04 11.64
CA ILE A 19 1.93 -16.18 12.55
C ILE A 19 2.99 -15.85 13.59
N CYS A 20 2.69 -16.13 14.86
CA CYS A 20 3.67 -16.02 15.94
C CYS A 20 4.83 -17.01 15.71
N GLY A 21 6.06 -16.49 15.64
CA GLY A 21 7.26 -17.31 15.45
C GLY A 21 7.48 -18.35 16.57
N VAL A 22 6.98 -18.07 17.79
CA VAL A 22 7.12 -18.91 18.99
C VAL A 22 6.02 -19.99 19.05
N CYS A 23 4.77 -19.59 19.31
CA CYS A 23 3.67 -20.53 19.56
C CYS A 23 2.90 -20.95 18.30
N LYS A 24 3.28 -20.43 17.12
CA LYS A 24 2.60 -20.67 15.83
C LYS A 24 1.12 -20.25 15.79
N LYS A 25 0.66 -19.45 16.75
CA LYS A 25 -0.68 -18.85 16.74
C LYS A 25 -0.83 -17.95 15.52
N ARG A 26 -1.92 -18.15 14.76
CA ARG A 26 -2.35 -17.24 13.69
C ARG A 26 -3.02 -16.00 14.29
N CYS A 27 -2.60 -14.84 13.84
CA CYS A 27 -3.14 -13.55 14.21
C CYS A 27 -3.86 -12.95 13.01
N ARG A 28 -5.00 -12.29 13.26
CA ARG A 28 -5.82 -11.70 12.17
C ARG A 28 -5.12 -10.53 11.47
N SER A 29 -4.31 -9.78 12.21
CA SER A 29 -3.54 -8.63 11.72
C SER A 29 -2.17 -8.58 12.38
N PHE A 30 -1.25 -7.82 11.79
CA PHE A 30 0.06 -7.58 12.37
C PHE A 30 -0.02 -6.78 13.67
N GLU A 31 -1.04 -5.93 13.84
CA GLU A 31 -1.36 -5.28 15.11
C GLU A 31 -1.71 -6.33 16.18
N SER A 32 -2.57 -7.31 15.85
CA SER A 32 -2.90 -8.41 16.77
C SER A 32 -1.68 -9.26 17.11
N LEU A 33 -0.76 -9.47 16.17
CA LEU A 33 0.50 -10.17 16.42
C LEU A 33 1.42 -9.34 17.32
N ARG A 34 1.51 -8.03 17.08
CA ARG A 34 2.29 -7.10 17.91
C ARG A 34 1.79 -7.12 19.35
N GLU A 35 0.48 -7.01 19.56
CA GLU A 35 -0.13 -7.09 20.88
C GLU A 35 0.15 -8.44 21.57
N HIS A 36 0.09 -9.53 20.80
CA HIS A 36 0.41 -10.86 21.33
C HIS A 36 1.85 -11.01 21.82
N LEU A 37 2.81 -10.35 21.17
CA LEU A 37 4.25 -10.47 21.43
C LEU A 37 4.78 -9.41 22.42
N MET A 38 4.27 -8.19 22.33
CA MET A 38 4.81 -7.00 23.02
C MET A 38 3.71 -6.06 23.55
N GLY A 39 2.44 -6.45 23.50
CA GLY A 39 1.32 -5.63 23.95
C GLY A 39 1.24 -5.48 25.46
N ALA A 40 0.10 -4.99 25.95
CA ALA A 40 -0.12 -4.77 27.38
C ALA A 40 -0.17 -6.06 28.20
N LEU A 41 -0.66 -7.16 27.61
CA LEU A 41 -0.81 -8.46 28.27
C LEU A 41 -0.28 -9.60 27.38
N PRO A 42 1.02 -9.63 27.07
CA PRO A 42 1.57 -10.66 26.21
C PRO A 42 1.77 -11.94 27.03
N LYS A 43 1.52 -13.09 26.42
CA LYS A 43 1.80 -14.36 27.11
C LYS A 43 3.31 -14.49 27.32
N VAL A 44 3.74 -14.75 28.56
CA VAL A 44 5.17 -14.84 28.94
C VAL A 44 5.94 -15.84 28.06
N GLU A 45 5.29 -16.94 27.69
CA GLU A 45 5.83 -17.98 26.80
C GLU A 45 6.26 -17.46 25.42
N CYS A 46 5.58 -16.43 24.89
CA CYS A 46 5.91 -15.79 23.61
C CYS A 46 6.74 -14.52 23.80
N ALA A 47 6.45 -13.74 24.84
CA ALA A 47 7.10 -12.46 25.11
C ALA A 47 8.60 -12.64 25.41
N LYS A 48 8.97 -13.62 26.24
CA LYS A 48 10.37 -13.82 26.69
C LYS A 48 11.30 -14.26 25.54
N PRO A 49 10.94 -15.23 24.68
CA PRO A 49 11.76 -15.53 23.51
C PRO A 49 11.81 -14.37 22.51
N PHE A 50 10.71 -13.61 22.37
CA PHE A 50 10.65 -12.50 21.44
C PHE A 50 11.46 -11.28 21.91
N SER A 51 11.51 -10.97 23.21
CA SER A 51 12.32 -9.85 23.71
C SER A 51 13.83 -10.05 23.45
N THR A 52 14.29 -11.30 23.41
CA THR A 52 15.70 -11.65 23.21
C THR A 52 16.09 -11.84 21.74
N ARG A 53 15.17 -12.36 20.91
CA ARG A 53 15.47 -12.76 19.51
C ARG A 53 14.48 -12.22 18.49
N GLY A 54 13.50 -11.43 18.90
CA GLY A 54 12.46 -10.87 18.05
C GLY A 54 12.81 -9.46 17.54
N CYS A 55 12.42 -9.18 16.30
CA CYS A 55 12.48 -7.84 15.74
C CYS A 55 11.15 -7.12 15.92
N SER A 56 11.15 -5.99 16.63
CA SER A 56 9.94 -5.19 16.89
C SER A 56 9.31 -4.56 15.64
N PHE A 57 10.04 -4.53 14.51
CA PHE A 57 9.55 -3.96 13.26
C PHE A 57 8.91 -4.99 12.33
N CYS A 58 9.60 -6.09 12.02
CA CYS A 58 9.08 -7.12 11.11
C CYS A 58 8.35 -8.26 11.84
N LEU A 59 8.37 -8.25 13.17
CA LEU A 59 7.76 -9.26 14.03
C LEU A 59 8.30 -10.69 13.79
N SER A 60 9.43 -10.80 13.10
CA SER A 60 10.13 -12.07 12.88
C SER A 60 10.97 -12.45 14.11
N LEU A 61 11.05 -13.77 14.35
CA LEU A 61 11.85 -14.36 15.40
C LEU A 61 13.08 -15.01 14.78
N PHE A 62 14.26 -14.73 15.34
CA PHE A 62 15.54 -15.22 14.84
C PHE A 62 16.09 -16.35 15.72
N ASP A 63 17.01 -17.15 15.17
CA ASP A 63 17.61 -18.28 15.89
C ASP A 63 18.47 -17.82 17.07
N SER A 64 19.17 -16.68 16.91
CA SER A 64 20.05 -16.12 17.94
C SER A 64 19.94 -14.59 18.06
N PRO A 65 20.34 -14.00 19.20
CA PRO A 65 20.44 -12.55 19.36
C PRO A 65 21.44 -11.90 18.37
N TYR A 66 22.45 -12.65 17.92
CA TYR A 66 23.39 -12.17 16.90
C TYR A 66 22.71 -12.00 15.54
N ALA A 67 21.93 -12.99 15.11
CA ALA A 67 21.14 -12.91 13.88
C ALA A 67 20.14 -11.73 13.92
N LEU A 68 19.50 -11.49 15.07
CA LEU A 68 18.65 -10.32 15.27
C LEU A 68 19.43 -9.00 15.08
N ARG A 69 20.64 -8.87 15.65
CA ARG A 69 21.45 -7.65 15.49
C ARG A 69 21.82 -7.41 14.03
N ALA A 70 22.32 -8.44 13.34
CA ALA A 70 22.64 -8.36 11.91
C ALA A 70 21.41 -7.99 11.06
N HIS A 71 20.22 -8.48 11.43
CA HIS A 71 18.98 -8.14 10.74
C HIS A 71 18.49 -6.71 11.01
N ARG A 72 18.68 -6.17 12.24
CA ARG A 72 18.12 -4.86 12.62
C ARG A 72 18.61 -3.72 11.72
N GLU A 73 19.85 -3.79 11.26
CA GLU A 73 20.45 -2.78 10.37
C GLU A 73 19.76 -2.70 9.00
N SER A 74 19.21 -3.82 8.50
CA SER A 74 18.51 -3.87 7.20
C SER A 74 16.98 -3.90 7.32
N CYS A 75 16.44 -4.21 8.50
CA CYS A 75 15.00 -4.32 8.73
C CYS A 75 14.29 -2.97 8.86
N GLN A 76 14.97 -2.02 9.51
CA GLN A 76 14.60 -0.62 9.41
C GLN A 76 14.94 -0.25 7.96
N HIS A 77 13.94 0.09 7.15
CA HIS A 77 14.21 0.74 5.86
C HIS A 77 14.69 2.16 6.19
N THR A 78 15.92 2.25 6.69
CA THR A 78 16.58 3.51 7.03
C THR A 78 16.68 4.33 5.76
N ARG A 79 16.47 5.64 5.91
CA ARG A 79 16.35 6.54 4.78
C ARG A 79 17.57 6.48 3.87
N SER A 80 17.47 5.82 2.71
CA SER A 80 18.47 5.96 1.65
C SER A 80 18.25 7.31 0.97
N ASN A 81 18.84 8.38 1.49
CA ASN A 81 19.03 9.70 0.84
C ASN A 81 17.82 10.32 0.08
N TYR A 82 16.59 10.14 0.56
CA TYR A 82 15.36 10.57 -0.13
C TYR A 82 15.19 12.08 -0.33
N GLY A 83 15.72 12.91 0.58
CA GLY A 83 15.55 14.36 0.49
C GLY A 83 16.27 15.00 -0.70
N ILE A 84 17.33 14.35 -1.20
CA ILE A 84 18.13 14.85 -2.32
C ILE A 84 17.53 14.37 -3.65
N LEU A 85 17.15 13.09 -3.75
CA LEU A 85 16.53 12.52 -4.96
C LEU A 85 15.18 13.15 -5.30
N ALA A 86 14.30 13.36 -4.30
CA ALA A 86 13.02 14.03 -4.52
C ALA A 86 13.19 15.49 -4.98
N ARG A 87 14.15 16.22 -4.38
CA ARG A 87 14.49 17.60 -4.80
C ARG A 87 15.09 17.65 -6.20
N MET A 88 15.90 16.66 -6.59
CA MET A 88 16.46 16.57 -7.93
C MET A 88 15.41 16.19 -8.99
N ALA A 89 14.46 15.31 -8.64
CA ALA A 89 13.37 14.94 -9.53
C ALA A 89 12.36 16.09 -9.74
N SER A 90 12.06 16.89 -8.70
CA SER A 90 11.25 18.11 -8.83
C SER A 90 11.91 19.21 -9.69
N MET A 91 13.22 19.11 -9.96
CA MET A 91 13.94 20.01 -10.89
C MET A 91 13.94 19.51 -12.35
N GLY A 92 13.19 18.46 -12.68
CA GLY A 92 12.97 18.03 -14.07
C GLY A 92 14.17 17.37 -14.75
N LEU A 93 15.12 16.81 -13.98
CA LEU A 93 16.39 16.25 -14.51
C LEU A 93 16.39 14.73 -14.71
N GLN A 94 15.24 14.07 -14.83
CA GLN A 94 15.15 12.68 -15.30
C GLN A 94 13.95 12.51 -16.24
N ASP A 95 14.08 13.07 -17.44
CA ASP A 95 13.39 12.54 -18.61
C ASP A 95 14.29 11.44 -19.17
N ASP A 96 13.99 10.20 -18.80
CA ASP A 96 14.26 9.00 -19.58
C ASP A 96 13.81 7.80 -18.75
N LEU A 97 12.61 7.32 -19.08
CA LEU A 97 12.15 5.99 -18.73
C LEU A 97 13.29 5.02 -19.08
N ARG A 98 13.97 4.51 -18.05
CA ARG A 98 14.89 3.38 -18.22
C ARG A 98 14.10 2.26 -18.87
N THR A 99 14.31 2.11 -20.17
CA THR A 99 13.80 1.00 -20.95
C THR A 99 14.54 -0.22 -20.42
N ASP A 100 13.89 -0.95 -19.50
CA ASP A 100 14.49 -2.09 -18.83
C ASP A 100 14.79 -3.17 -19.86
N ASN A 101 16.09 -3.33 -20.14
CA ASN A 101 16.62 -4.20 -21.16
C ASN A 101 16.70 -5.62 -20.57
N GLY A 102 15.73 -6.47 -20.90
CA GLY A 102 15.98 -7.89 -21.10
C GLY A 102 16.36 -8.76 -19.89
N ARG A 103 15.73 -8.60 -18.73
CA ARG A 103 15.74 -9.67 -17.70
C ARG A 103 14.32 -10.03 -17.29
N ALA A 104 13.95 -11.29 -17.56
CA ALA A 104 12.66 -11.90 -17.25
C ALA A 104 12.16 -11.56 -15.83
N ARG A 105 11.25 -10.61 -15.71
CA ARG A 105 10.62 -10.21 -14.44
C ARG A 105 9.14 -10.00 -14.65
N GLY A 106 8.34 -10.28 -13.62
CA GLY A 106 6.88 -10.25 -13.68
C GLY A 106 6.31 -8.86 -13.97
N ARG A 107 5.02 -8.66 -13.67
CA ARG A 107 4.39 -7.34 -13.85
C ARG A 107 5.12 -6.26 -13.06
N GLN A 108 5.41 -5.14 -13.73
CA GLN A 108 5.92 -3.93 -13.10
C GLN A 108 4.88 -3.37 -12.12
N VAL A 109 5.35 -2.65 -11.10
CA VAL A 109 4.50 -2.09 -10.04
C VAL A 109 4.69 -0.58 -10.00
N VAL A 110 3.58 0.14 -9.85
CA VAL A 110 3.54 1.60 -9.74
C VAL A 110 2.72 1.97 -8.52
N ALA A 111 3.22 2.87 -7.70
CA ALA A 111 2.44 3.46 -6.61
C ALA A 111 1.86 4.81 -7.04
N MET A 112 0.65 5.13 -6.57
CA MET A 112 -0.04 6.39 -6.82
C MET A 112 -0.63 6.95 -5.53
N ALA A 113 -0.64 8.28 -5.42
CA ALA A 113 -1.36 9.03 -4.40
C ALA A 113 -1.71 10.42 -4.93
N CYS A 114 -2.84 10.96 -4.47
CA CYS A 114 -3.26 12.31 -4.81
C CYS A 114 -3.28 13.23 -3.57
N LYS A 115 -3.35 14.54 -3.85
CA LYS A 115 -3.78 15.55 -2.88
C LYS A 115 -5.00 16.26 -3.39
N MET A 116 -5.95 16.43 -2.48
CA MET A 116 -7.28 16.93 -2.76
C MET A 116 -7.45 18.31 -2.17
N VAL A 117 -8.13 19.18 -2.90
CA VAL A 117 -8.68 20.45 -2.43
C VAL A 117 -10.20 20.32 -2.38
N GLY A 118 -10.85 21.20 -1.62
CA GLY A 118 -12.30 21.28 -1.51
C GLY A 118 -12.93 22.12 -2.62
N GLY A 119 -13.99 21.60 -3.22
CA GLY A 119 -14.91 22.30 -4.11
C GLY A 119 -16.35 22.25 -3.60
N GLY A 120 -17.28 22.75 -4.41
CA GLY A 120 -18.68 22.90 -4.01
C GLY A 120 -18.92 24.11 -3.11
N SER A 121 -20.18 24.45 -2.85
CA SER A 121 -20.56 25.65 -2.08
C SER A 121 -20.03 25.65 -0.65
N ASP A 122 -19.79 24.48 -0.07
CA ASP A 122 -19.34 24.26 1.31
C ASP A 122 -17.90 23.70 1.41
N GLY A 123 -17.21 23.47 0.28
CA GLY A 123 -15.87 22.90 0.25
C GLY A 123 -15.80 21.40 0.58
N SER A 124 -16.95 20.72 0.64
CA SER A 124 -17.03 19.29 1.00
C SER A 124 -16.62 18.35 -0.13
N LEU A 125 -16.68 18.80 -1.38
CA LEU A 125 -16.33 17.95 -2.53
C LEU A 125 -14.82 17.84 -2.69
N ASP A 126 -14.29 16.63 -2.69
CA ASP A 126 -12.89 16.38 -2.96
C ASP A 126 -12.57 16.53 -4.45
N LEU A 127 -11.61 17.38 -4.75
CA LEU A 127 -11.09 17.64 -6.09
C LEU A 127 -9.60 17.33 -6.14
N CYS A 128 -9.17 16.43 -7.03
CA CYS A 128 -7.75 16.17 -7.21
C CYS A 128 -7.03 17.42 -7.73
N ALA A 129 -5.98 17.84 -7.01
CA ALA A 129 -5.20 19.03 -7.32
C ALA A 129 -3.71 18.75 -7.50
N ARG A 130 -3.23 17.58 -7.06
CA ARG A 130 -1.85 17.11 -7.28
C ARG A 130 -1.85 15.59 -7.29
N VAL A 131 -1.09 14.99 -8.20
CA VAL A 131 -0.95 13.53 -8.31
C VAL A 131 0.52 13.16 -8.46
N CYS A 132 0.92 12.05 -7.86
CA CYS A 132 2.24 11.47 -8.01
C CYS A 132 2.13 9.98 -8.34
N LEU A 133 2.98 9.50 -9.25
CA LEU A 133 3.24 8.09 -9.53
C LEU A 133 4.73 7.82 -9.34
N THR A 134 5.06 6.69 -8.72
CA THR A 134 6.43 6.21 -8.53
C THR A 134 6.58 4.74 -8.93
N ASP A 135 7.78 4.34 -9.32
CA ASP A 135 8.11 2.92 -9.57
C ASP A 135 8.49 2.17 -8.29
N GLU A 136 8.85 0.89 -8.41
CA GLU A 136 9.30 0.07 -7.28
C GLU A 136 10.67 0.48 -6.70
N HIS A 137 11.38 1.36 -7.39
CA HIS A 137 12.65 1.95 -6.98
C HIS A 137 12.49 3.36 -6.42
N GLU A 138 11.24 3.78 -6.15
CA GLU A 138 10.90 5.08 -5.59
C GLU A 138 11.21 6.26 -6.52
N SER A 139 11.44 5.98 -7.80
CA SER A 139 11.66 7.01 -8.81
C SER A 139 10.33 7.57 -9.29
N ILE A 140 10.23 8.89 -9.43
CA ILE A 140 9.03 9.57 -9.93
C ILE A 140 8.85 9.23 -11.41
N ILE A 141 7.70 8.66 -11.75
CA ILE A 141 7.28 8.39 -13.13
C ILE A 141 6.45 9.57 -13.66
N PHE A 142 5.57 10.11 -12.80
CA PHE A 142 4.68 11.19 -13.15
C PHE A 142 4.35 12.01 -11.90
N HIS A 143 4.46 13.33 -11.99
CA HIS A 143 4.14 14.23 -10.89
C HIS A 143 3.69 15.56 -11.45
N THR A 144 2.45 15.95 -11.14
CA THR A 144 1.90 17.19 -11.67
C THR A 144 0.83 17.76 -10.75
N TYR A 145 0.64 19.08 -10.83
CA TYR A 145 -0.60 19.71 -10.41
C TYR A 145 -1.70 19.39 -11.42
N VAL A 146 -2.93 19.28 -10.90
CA VAL A 146 -4.13 18.94 -11.66
C VAL A 146 -5.06 20.12 -11.60
N LYS A 147 -5.53 20.60 -12.74
CA LYS A 147 -6.52 21.67 -12.84
C LYS A 147 -7.93 21.08 -12.64
N PRO A 148 -8.60 21.33 -11.49
CA PRO A 148 -9.90 20.74 -11.24
C PRO A 148 -10.97 21.26 -12.22
N GLN A 149 -11.98 20.44 -12.50
CA GLN A 149 -13.09 20.83 -13.38
C GLN A 149 -14.05 21.83 -12.71
N MET A 150 -14.13 21.82 -11.38
CA MET A 150 -14.95 22.72 -10.59
C MET A 150 -14.10 23.77 -9.88
N PRO A 151 -14.66 24.96 -9.59
CA PRO A 151 -13.95 25.97 -8.79
C PRO A 151 -13.55 25.42 -7.41
N VAL A 152 -12.31 25.72 -7.02
CA VAL A 152 -11.79 25.38 -5.70
C VAL A 152 -12.29 26.42 -4.69
N THR A 153 -12.99 25.97 -3.67
CA THR A 153 -13.51 26.81 -2.57
C THR A 153 -12.69 26.67 -1.29
N ASN A 154 -11.95 25.57 -1.12
CA ASN A 154 -11.06 25.36 0.02
C ASN A 154 -9.77 24.67 -0.41
N TYR A 155 -8.64 25.37 -0.37
CA TYR A 155 -7.34 24.80 -0.78
C TYR A 155 -6.72 23.85 0.25
N ARG A 156 -7.24 23.81 1.49
CA ARG A 156 -6.69 23.00 2.58
C ARG A 156 -5.20 23.27 2.81
N TYR A 157 -4.84 24.56 2.86
CA TYR A 157 -3.44 25.02 2.84
C TYR A 157 -2.53 24.33 3.86
N GLU A 158 -3.02 24.07 5.06
CA GLU A 158 -2.25 23.44 6.15
C GLU A 158 -1.79 22.02 5.80
N THR A 159 -2.58 21.28 5.02
CA THR A 159 -2.28 19.91 4.64
C THR A 159 -1.71 19.78 3.24
N THR A 160 -2.14 20.60 2.28
CA THR A 160 -1.76 20.43 0.88
C THR A 160 -0.64 21.37 0.44
N GLY A 161 -0.52 22.54 1.08
CA GLY A 161 0.36 23.63 0.63
C GLY A 161 0.00 24.20 -0.75
N ILE A 162 -1.15 23.82 -1.34
CA ILE A 162 -1.51 24.20 -2.71
C ILE A 162 -2.03 25.63 -2.72
N GLN A 163 -1.40 26.48 -3.52
CA GLN A 163 -1.81 27.85 -3.77
C GLN A 163 -2.53 27.99 -5.13
N PRO A 164 -3.41 29.00 -5.30
CA PRO A 164 -4.15 29.23 -6.54
C PRO A 164 -3.28 29.31 -7.80
N HIS A 165 -2.07 29.86 -7.69
CA HIS A 165 -1.16 30.01 -8.83
C HIS A 165 -0.66 28.67 -9.37
N PHE A 166 -0.51 27.64 -8.52
CA PHE A 166 -0.14 26.30 -8.98
C PHE A 166 -1.22 25.66 -9.86
N LEU A 167 -2.50 26.06 -9.70
CA LEU A 167 -3.63 25.47 -10.43
C LEU A 167 -4.01 26.25 -11.70
N ARG A 168 -3.48 27.46 -11.89
CA ARG A 168 -3.82 28.34 -13.01
C ARG A 168 -3.48 27.68 -14.35
N ASP A 169 -2.24 27.23 -14.45
CA ASP A 169 -1.63 26.61 -15.63
C ASP A 169 -1.38 25.10 -15.43
N ALA A 170 -2.05 24.50 -14.44
CA ALA A 170 -1.98 23.07 -14.19
C ALA A 170 -2.60 22.24 -15.33
N MET A 171 -2.15 20.99 -15.44
CA MET A 171 -2.63 20.05 -16.44
C MET A 171 -4.12 19.74 -16.23
N PRO A 172 -4.98 19.84 -17.26
CA PRO A 172 -6.39 19.47 -17.15
C PRO A 172 -6.56 18.01 -16.74
N VAL A 173 -7.57 17.71 -15.91
CA VAL A 173 -7.87 16.34 -15.44
C VAL A 173 -7.89 15.31 -16.57
N ARG A 174 -8.43 15.64 -17.75
CA ARG A 174 -8.49 14.71 -18.89
C ARG A 174 -7.12 14.30 -19.42
N GLU A 175 -6.17 15.22 -19.45
CA GLU A 175 -4.81 14.92 -19.88
C GLU A 175 -4.08 14.12 -18.80
N VAL A 176 -4.27 14.46 -17.53
CA VAL A 176 -3.77 13.70 -16.37
C VAL A 176 -4.28 12.25 -16.42
N GLN A 177 -5.57 12.04 -16.65
CA GLN A 177 -6.19 10.72 -16.80
C GLN A 177 -5.50 9.92 -17.92
N SER A 178 -5.30 10.52 -19.09
CA SER A 178 -4.63 9.87 -20.23
C SER A 178 -3.21 9.44 -19.86
N ARG A 179 -2.42 10.34 -19.26
CA ARG A 179 -1.04 10.06 -18.85
C ARG A 179 -0.99 8.90 -17.84
N ILE A 180 -1.83 8.92 -16.82
CA ILE A 180 -1.90 7.86 -15.81
C ILE A 180 -2.29 6.53 -16.47
N GLN A 181 -3.30 6.53 -17.34
CA GLN A 181 -3.68 5.31 -18.08
C GLN A 181 -2.53 4.79 -18.93
N ASP A 182 -1.80 5.64 -19.65
CA ASP A 182 -0.65 5.23 -20.46
C ASP A 182 0.42 4.54 -19.61
N PHE A 183 0.74 5.12 -18.45
CA PHE A 183 1.69 4.53 -17.50
C PHE A 183 1.21 3.20 -16.90
N LEU A 184 -0.07 3.07 -16.55
CA LEU A 184 -0.60 1.86 -15.91
C LEU A 184 -0.86 0.74 -16.92
N CYS A 185 -1.29 1.08 -18.12
CA CYS A 185 -1.61 0.13 -19.18
C CYS A 185 -0.36 -0.37 -19.91
N ASN A 186 0.71 0.42 -19.95
CA ASN A 186 2.00 0.05 -20.56
C ASN A 186 1.84 -0.50 -21.99
N GLY A 187 1.04 0.21 -22.80
CA GLY A 187 0.72 -0.15 -24.18
C GLY A 187 -0.28 -1.30 -24.36
N GLU A 188 -0.96 -1.75 -23.30
CA GLU A 188 -2.13 -2.64 -23.41
C GLU A 188 -3.43 -1.87 -23.38
N ALA A 189 -4.42 -2.23 -24.19
CA ALA A 189 -5.73 -1.62 -24.08
C ALA A 189 -6.44 -2.09 -22.80
N LEU A 190 -7.07 -1.18 -22.04
CA LEU A 190 -7.71 -1.48 -20.75
C LEU A 190 -8.67 -2.69 -20.82
N TRP A 191 -9.47 -2.77 -21.88
CA TRP A 191 -10.43 -3.86 -22.11
C TRP A 191 -9.79 -5.24 -22.42
N LYS A 192 -8.50 -5.27 -22.81
CA LYS A 192 -7.71 -6.48 -23.04
C LYS A 192 -6.98 -6.98 -21.79
N ILE A 193 -7.01 -6.24 -20.68
CA ILE A 193 -6.38 -6.62 -19.41
C ILE A 193 -7.17 -7.77 -18.79
N ARG A 194 -6.90 -9.00 -19.25
CA ARG A 194 -7.54 -10.24 -18.76
C ARG A 194 -6.54 -11.33 -18.40
N SER A 195 -5.27 -11.16 -18.80
CA SER A 195 -4.28 -12.23 -18.79
C SER A 195 -3.29 -12.09 -17.64
N LYS A 196 -2.91 -13.20 -16.99
CA LYS A 196 -1.85 -13.22 -15.95
C LYS A 196 -0.45 -12.85 -16.48
N ARG A 197 -0.27 -12.77 -17.79
CA ARG A 197 1.00 -12.44 -18.48
C ARG A 197 0.98 -11.09 -19.22
N GLY A 198 0.01 -10.22 -18.92
CA GLY A 198 -0.03 -8.88 -19.52
C GLY A 198 1.05 -7.95 -18.97
N ARG A 199 1.38 -6.91 -19.75
CA ARG A 199 2.30 -5.81 -19.47
C ARG A 199 1.69 -4.70 -18.63
N ALA A 200 0.36 -4.67 -18.47
CA ALA A 200 -0.31 -3.76 -17.55
C ALA A 200 0.27 -3.90 -16.13
N ARG A 201 0.56 -2.75 -15.52
CA ARG A 201 1.27 -2.62 -14.25
C ARG A 201 0.34 -2.88 -13.07
N ILE A 202 0.90 -3.24 -11.93
CA ILE A 202 0.15 -3.33 -10.68
C ILE A 202 0.10 -1.92 -10.07
N LEU A 203 -1.09 -1.46 -9.70
CA LEU A 203 -1.30 -0.17 -9.04
C LEU A 203 -1.32 -0.38 -7.51
N VAL A 204 -0.40 0.27 -6.80
CA VAL A 204 -0.28 0.26 -5.34
C VAL A 204 -0.67 1.62 -4.76
N GLY A 205 -1.29 1.64 -3.59
CA GLY A 205 -1.60 2.89 -2.89
C GLY A 205 -2.25 2.64 -1.53
N HIS A 206 -2.89 3.67 -1.00
CA HIS A 206 -3.57 3.62 0.29
C HIS A 206 -4.90 4.39 0.23
N GLY A 207 -6.02 3.66 0.13
CA GLY A 207 -7.33 4.27 -0.13
C GLY A 207 -7.51 4.69 -1.58
N LEU A 208 -7.04 3.87 -2.53
CA LEU A 208 -7.00 4.18 -3.96
C LEU A 208 -8.39 4.41 -4.58
N GLU A 209 -9.44 3.85 -3.99
CA GLU A 209 -10.83 4.11 -4.41
C GLU A 209 -11.11 5.62 -4.43
N HIS A 210 -10.73 6.32 -3.35
CA HIS A 210 -10.92 7.77 -3.25
C HIS A 210 -10.09 8.56 -4.25
N ASP A 211 -8.83 8.16 -4.49
CA ASP A 211 -7.97 8.79 -5.49
C ASP A 211 -8.53 8.63 -6.91
N LEU A 212 -8.96 7.41 -7.26
CA LEU A 212 -9.50 7.05 -8.57
C LEU A 212 -10.84 7.73 -8.83
N ASP A 213 -11.71 7.83 -7.81
CA ASP A 213 -12.99 8.54 -7.90
C ASP A 213 -12.78 10.04 -8.16
N CYS A 214 -11.86 10.68 -7.44
CA CYS A 214 -11.53 12.10 -7.65
C CYS A 214 -10.92 12.37 -9.04
N LEU A 215 -10.26 11.36 -9.61
CA LEU A 215 -9.73 11.39 -10.97
C LEU A 215 -10.75 10.90 -12.01
N ALA A 216 -11.95 10.43 -11.61
CA ALA A 216 -12.93 9.77 -12.47
C ALA A 216 -12.30 8.68 -13.37
N MET A 217 -11.50 7.81 -12.76
CA MET A 217 -10.78 6.72 -13.43
C MET A 217 -11.20 5.37 -12.88
N GLU A 218 -11.23 4.37 -13.75
CA GLU A 218 -11.39 2.97 -13.35
C GLU A 218 -10.12 2.19 -13.66
N TYR A 219 -9.77 1.25 -12.79
CA TYR A 219 -8.65 0.33 -13.02
C TYR A 219 -9.02 -1.10 -12.59
N PRO A 220 -8.58 -2.14 -13.32
CA PRO A 220 -8.95 -3.51 -12.99
C PRO A 220 -8.57 -3.88 -11.55
N SER A 221 -9.57 -4.24 -10.74
CA SER A 221 -9.39 -4.56 -9.31
C SER A 221 -8.35 -5.65 -9.05
N SER A 222 -8.21 -6.60 -9.97
CA SER A 222 -7.17 -7.65 -9.90
C SER A 222 -5.73 -7.13 -9.95
N LEU A 223 -5.51 -5.92 -10.45
CA LEU A 223 -4.21 -5.24 -10.52
C LEU A 223 -4.06 -4.14 -9.45
N ILE A 224 -5.07 -3.90 -8.62
CA ILE A 224 -4.99 -2.96 -7.50
C ILE A 224 -4.44 -3.66 -6.25
N ARG A 225 -3.55 -2.99 -5.54
CA ARG A 225 -2.97 -3.39 -4.26
C ARG A 225 -3.11 -2.24 -3.29
N ASP A 226 -4.29 -2.17 -2.67
CA ASP A 226 -4.59 -1.13 -1.69
C ASP A 226 -4.18 -1.56 -0.28
N THR A 227 -3.22 -0.86 0.29
CA THR A 227 -2.72 -1.12 1.65
C THR A 227 -3.74 -0.82 2.74
N ALA A 228 -4.74 0.03 2.49
CA ALA A 228 -5.82 0.33 3.42
C ALA A 228 -6.82 -0.83 3.54
N LEU A 229 -6.95 -1.64 2.48
CA LEU A 229 -7.87 -2.78 2.39
C LEU A 229 -7.20 -4.13 2.65
N TYR A 230 -5.89 -4.16 2.84
CA TYR A 230 -5.15 -5.40 3.08
C TYR A 230 -5.35 -5.89 4.51
N PRO A 231 -6.06 -7.02 4.76
CA PRO A 231 -6.49 -7.40 6.10
C PRO A 231 -5.36 -7.51 7.15
N PRO A 232 -4.15 -8.01 6.82
CA PRO A 232 -3.03 -8.02 7.75
C PRO A 232 -2.61 -6.64 8.26
N LEU A 233 -2.85 -5.56 7.50
CA LEU A 233 -2.55 -4.18 7.88
C LEU A 233 -3.74 -3.44 8.50
N MET A 234 -4.94 -4.02 8.49
CA MET A 234 -6.15 -3.40 9.05
C MET A 234 -6.19 -3.49 10.57
N LYS A 235 -6.99 -2.61 11.18
CA LYS A 235 -7.32 -2.68 12.61
C LYS A 235 -8.09 -3.95 12.92
N THR A 236 -8.05 -4.37 14.18
CA THR A 236 -8.90 -5.47 14.67
C THR A 236 -10.40 -5.22 14.47
N SER A 237 -10.81 -3.94 14.44
CA SER A 237 -12.17 -3.50 14.12
C SER A 237 -12.56 -3.62 12.64
N LYS A 238 -11.64 -4.08 11.76
CA LYS A 238 -11.78 -4.11 10.29
C LYS A 238 -11.91 -2.72 9.65
N LEU A 239 -11.49 -1.68 10.35
CA LEU A 239 -11.28 -0.36 9.77
C LEU A 239 -9.85 -0.24 9.26
N SER A 240 -9.63 0.63 8.27
CA SER A 240 -8.29 0.94 7.80
C SER A 240 -7.48 1.64 8.91
N ASN A 241 -6.19 1.33 8.93
CA ASN A 241 -5.20 2.15 9.62
C ASN A 241 -4.80 3.31 8.71
N SER A 242 -4.43 4.46 9.27
CA SER A 242 -3.88 5.54 8.45
C SER A 242 -2.51 5.15 7.88
N LEU A 243 -2.18 5.66 6.69
CA LEU A 243 -0.87 5.47 6.11
C LEU A 243 0.25 5.95 7.05
N LYS A 244 0.03 7.08 7.74
CA LYS A 244 0.94 7.61 8.76
C LYS A 244 1.23 6.58 9.87
N TYR A 245 0.19 5.97 10.44
CA TYR A 245 0.35 4.94 11.46
C TYR A 245 1.10 3.72 10.91
N LEU A 246 0.70 3.22 9.72
CA LEU A 246 1.34 2.04 9.12
C LEU A 246 2.81 2.30 8.82
N THR A 247 3.14 3.47 8.32
CA THR A 247 4.51 3.88 7.99
C THR A 247 5.36 3.93 9.25
N GLN A 248 4.87 4.55 10.32
CA GLN A 248 5.59 4.57 11.59
C GLN A 248 5.73 3.16 12.20
N ALA A 249 4.64 2.38 12.25
CA ALA A 249 4.62 1.08 12.90
C ALA A 249 5.44 0.00 12.16
N TYR A 250 5.47 0.04 10.82
CA TYR A 250 6.06 -1.03 10.01
C TYR A 250 7.30 -0.61 9.24
N LEU A 251 7.50 0.68 8.95
CA LEU A 251 8.66 1.19 8.24
C LEU A 251 9.60 2.01 9.13
N GLY A 252 9.12 2.53 10.26
CA GLY A 252 9.93 3.17 11.30
C GLY A 252 10.29 4.63 11.03
N TYR A 253 9.50 5.33 10.23
CA TYR A 253 9.65 6.77 10.01
C TYR A 253 8.29 7.47 9.92
N ASP A 254 8.28 8.78 10.18
CA ASP A 254 7.09 9.61 10.08
C ASP A 254 6.92 10.19 8.67
N ILE A 255 5.67 10.29 8.25
CA ILE A 255 5.22 11.01 7.05
C ILE A 255 4.09 11.97 7.42
N GLN A 256 3.72 12.84 6.49
CA GLN A 256 2.59 13.76 6.68
C GLN A 256 2.79 14.65 7.92
N SER A 257 4.01 15.16 8.06
CA SER A 257 4.41 16.11 9.10
C SER A 257 4.34 17.52 8.51
N GLY A 258 3.22 18.21 8.72
CA GLY A 258 2.93 19.49 8.08
C GLY A 258 2.31 19.29 6.68
N ILE A 259 2.85 19.99 5.68
CA ILE A 259 2.39 19.88 4.29
C ILE A 259 2.69 18.47 3.78
N GLN A 260 1.68 17.81 3.24
CA GLN A 260 1.74 16.44 2.77
C GLN A 260 2.06 16.42 1.28
N ASP A 261 3.18 15.80 0.91
CA ASP A 261 3.54 15.56 -0.48
C ASP A 261 3.02 14.19 -0.95
N PRO A 262 2.28 14.09 -2.08
CA PRO A 262 1.84 12.80 -2.60
C PRO A 262 2.99 11.83 -2.91
N TYR A 263 4.20 12.33 -3.18
CA TYR A 263 5.39 11.49 -3.33
C TYR A 263 5.70 10.67 -2.08
N GLU A 264 5.65 11.29 -0.89
CA GLU A 264 5.92 10.58 0.38
C GLU A 264 4.92 9.45 0.61
N ASP A 265 3.65 9.70 0.26
CA ASP A 265 2.58 8.71 0.37
C ASP A 265 2.76 7.56 -0.62
N CYS A 266 3.13 7.85 -1.88
CA CYS A 266 3.44 6.84 -2.88
C CYS A 266 4.55 5.89 -2.40
N VAL A 267 5.65 6.47 -1.93
CA VAL A 267 6.81 5.74 -1.43
C VAL A 267 6.45 4.91 -0.20
N ALA A 268 5.70 5.48 0.75
CA ALA A 268 5.23 4.76 1.93
C ALA A 268 4.35 3.57 1.56
N ALA A 269 3.36 3.76 0.67
CA ALA A 269 2.50 2.68 0.19
C ALA A 269 3.30 1.61 -0.57
N MET A 270 4.23 2.01 -1.44
CA MET A 270 5.12 1.08 -2.17
C MET A 270 5.95 0.25 -1.21
N ARG A 271 6.61 0.87 -0.22
CA ARG A 271 7.41 0.13 0.77
C ARG A 271 6.58 -0.82 1.61
N LEU A 272 5.39 -0.42 2.03
CA LEU A 272 4.45 -1.30 2.72
C LEU A 272 4.12 -2.50 1.82
N TYR A 273 3.75 -2.27 0.57
CA TYR A 273 3.49 -3.33 -0.41
C TYR A 273 4.68 -4.27 -0.57
N LEU A 274 5.89 -3.75 -0.81
CA LEU A 274 7.11 -4.56 -0.98
C LEU A 274 7.41 -5.40 0.27
N ARG A 275 7.24 -4.82 1.46
CA ARG A 275 7.41 -5.50 2.75
C ARG A 275 6.39 -6.62 2.95
N MET A 276 5.15 -6.44 2.50
CA MET A 276 4.12 -7.48 2.55
C MET A 276 4.37 -8.55 1.49
N ARG A 277 4.76 -8.16 0.28
CA ARG A 277 5.13 -9.05 -0.83
C ARG A 277 6.29 -9.98 -0.48
N SER A 278 7.27 -9.50 0.30
CA SER A 278 8.43 -10.30 0.71
C SER A 278 8.13 -11.32 1.82
N GLN A 279 6.94 -11.29 2.42
CA GLN A 279 6.57 -12.28 3.43
C GLN A 279 6.39 -13.67 2.80
N SER A 280 6.63 -14.71 3.58
CA SER A 280 6.42 -16.10 3.14
C SER A 280 4.92 -16.41 3.07
N HIS A 281 4.33 -16.24 1.89
CA HIS A 281 2.94 -16.63 1.61
C HIS A 281 2.88 -18.09 1.21
N ARG A 282 2.05 -18.91 1.89
CA ARG A 282 1.79 -20.28 1.42
C ARG A 282 0.98 -20.20 0.13
N MET A 283 1.49 -20.75 -0.96
CA MET A 283 0.70 -20.92 -2.18
C MET A 283 -0.43 -21.91 -1.89
N GLN A 284 -1.68 -21.44 -1.87
CA GLN A 284 -2.85 -22.30 -1.98
C GLN A 284 -3.27 -22.38 -3.44
N ASP A 285 -3.61 -23.59 -3.89
CA ASP A 285 -4.36 -23.77 -5.11
C ASP A 285 -5.69 -23.01 -5.00
N ASN A 286 -6.12 -22.40 -6.10
CA ASN A 286 -7.35 -21.63 -6.13
C ASN A 286 -8.51 -22.53 -5.64
N PRO A 287 -9.23 -22.17 -4.56
CA PRO A 287 -10.41 -22.95 -4.17
C PRO A 287 -11.43 -22.91 -5.31
N LEU A 288 -12.01 -24.07 -5.62
CA LEU A 288 -13.06 -24.18 -6.64
C LEU A 288 -14.29 -23.38 -6.18
N ALA A 289 -15.07 -22.84 -7.12
CA ALA A 289 -16.29 -22.09 -6.79
C ALA A 289 -17.32 -22.91 -5.98
N SER A 290 -17.24 -24.23 -6.07
CA SER A 290 -18.05 -25.21 -5.34
C SER A 290 -17.54 -25.54 -3.93
N ASP A 291 -16.38 -25.00 -3.52
CA ASP A 291 -15.79 -25.25 -2.21
C ASP A 291 -16.63 -24.55 -1.13
N PRO A 292 -17.00 -25.21 -0.01
CA PRO A 292 -17.71 -24.58 1.11
C PRO A 292 -17.04 -23.30 1.65
N GLN A 293 -15.75 -23.06 1.35
CA GLN A 293 -15.03 -21.79 1.54
C GLN A 293 -15.68 -20.57 0.85
N ASN A 294 -16.48 -20.80 -0.20
CA ASN A 294 -17.09 -19.78 -1.05
C ASN A 294 -18.58 -19.51 -0.71
N ARG A 295 -19.15 -20.22 0.28
CA ARG A 295 -20.57 -20.11 0.68
C ARG A 295 -20.85 -19.03 1.75
N ASN A 296 -19.83 -18.46 2.37
CA ASN A 296 -20.01 -17.34 3.30
C ASN A 296 -19.93 -16.02 2.53
N ASN A 297 -20.86 -15.10 2.80
CA ASN A 297 -21.00 -13.72 2.26
C ASN A 297 -19.80 -12.78 2.57
N PHE A 298 -18.56 -13.25 2.41
CA PHE A 298 -17.36 -12.43 2.52
C PHE A 298 -16.87 -12.09 1.12
N ALA A 299 -16.60 -10.80 0.90
CA ALA A 299 -16.24 -10.23 -0.38
C ALA A 299 -15.16 -11.04 -1.14
N ALA A 300 -15.36 -11.13 -2.46
CA ALA A 300 -14.60 -11.95 -3.41
C ALA A 300 -13.07 -11.78 -3.35
N TRP A 301 -12.57 -10.68 -2.77
CA TRP A 301 -11.14 -10.40 -2.59
C TRP A 301 -10.40 -11.35 -1.63
N ARG A 302 -11.09 -12.14 -0.78
CA ARG A 302 -10.43 -13.18 0.04
C ARG A 302 -10.06 -14.45 -0.72
N GLN A 303 -10.60 -14.64 -1.93
CA GLN A 303 -10.56 -15.94 -2.62
C GLN A 303 -9.36 -16.11 -3.54
N THR A 304 -8.46 -15.13 -3.61
CA THR A 304 -7.29 -15.20 -4.49
C THR A 304 -5.99 -15.00 -3.71
N PRO A 305 -5.33 -16.10 -3.32
CA PRO A 305 -3.97 -16.10 -2.75
C PRO A 305 -2.90 -15.44 -3.65
N LYS A 306 -3.28 -15.03 -4.87
CA LYS A 306 -2.41 -14.48 -5.93
C LYS A 306 -2.42 -12.95 -5.97
N LEU A 307 -2.98 -12.29 -4.96
CA LEU A 307 -3.17 -10.84 -4.93
C LEU A 307 -2.22 -10.06 -4.01
N TRP A 308 -1.12 -10.63 -3.48
CA TRP A 308 -0.03 -9.89 -2.83
C TRP A 308 1.33 -10.52 -3.12
#